data_AF-I7LSU7-F1
#
_entry.id   AF-I7LSU7-F1
#
_cell.length_a   1.000
_cell.length_b   1.000
_cell.length_c   1.000
_cell.angle_alpha   90.00
_cell.angle_beta   90.00
_cell.angle_gamma   90.00
#
_symmetry.space_group_name_H-M   'P 1'
#
loop_
_entity.id
_entity.type
_entity.pdbx_description
1 polymer ?
#
loop_
_entity_poly.entity_id
_entity_poly.type
_entity_poly.pdbx_seq_one_letter_code
_entity_poly.pdbx_strand_id
1 'polypeptide(L)'
;ENLYAYLVGLIEGDGWFTISKNGKYLTYEIGIEINIRDIKLLYKIKSSLGRGVIIIHRDKNNQPKSRTYRIRNKSHLKNIILPIFDQYPILSMKKHDYLRFRYNLLSGVIMSVNLRPYVRPKEIVSLDEANSMLALSYFSAWLIGFIEAEGCFSIYTRTDHSSKIASFDIAQTGAMNVITAVKFKLGFKQKIIVDKTNSSKLKVSSVRSIENVIHFMKNAPFKLQGHKKLQYLLWLKELRRITRYSNKFNIPKKY
;
A
#
# COMPACT_ATOMS: atom_id res chain seq x y z
N GLU A 1 -6.14 15.35 7.10
CA GLU A 1 -6.97 14.53 6.20
C GLU A 1 -6.12 13.61 5.29
N ASN A 2 -5.34 14.15 4.34
CA ASN A 2 -4.57 13.32 3.38
C ASN A 2 -3.58 12.32 3.99
N LEU A 3 -3.01 12.63 5.16
CA LEU A 3 -2.09 11.72 5.88
C LEU A 3 -2.78 10.40 6.27
N TYR A 4 -4.03 10.44 6.73
CA TYR A 4 -4.72 9.25 7.19
C TYR A 4 -5.19 8.39 6.02
N ALA A 5 -5.64 9.00 4.93
CA ALA A 5 -5.89 8.27 3.68
C ALA A 5 -4.62 7.59 3.14
N TYR A 6 -3.47 8.29 3.15
CA TYR A 6 -2.17 7.70 2.83
C TYR A 6 -1.84 6.52 3.77
N LEU A 7 -2.06 6.67 5.07
CA LEU A 7 -1.80 5.61 6.04
C LEU A 7 -2.67 4.37 5.78
N VAL A 8 -3.95 4.55 5.44
CA VAL A 8 -4.85 3.46 5.07
C VAL A 8 -4.32 2.72 3.85
N GLY A 9 -3.93 3.43 2.78
CA GLY A 9 -3.36 2.79 1.59
C GLY A 9 -2.07 2.02 1.87
N LEU A 10 -1.21 2.56 2.74
CA LEU A 10 0.03 1.90 3.16
C LEU A 10 -0.24 0.61 3.96
N ILE A 11 -1.14 0.66 4.95
CA ILE A 11 -1.53 -0.51 5.74
C ILE A 11 -2.31 -1.52 4.90
N GLU A 12 -3.06 -1.06 3.91
CA GLU A 12 -3.78 -1.93 2.99
C GLU A 12 -2.84 -2.74 2.10
N GLY A 13 -1.67 -2.21 1.72
CA GLY A 13 -0.60 -2.99 1.09
C GLY A 13 0.08 -3.93 2.08
N ASP A 14 0.97 -3.38 2.90
CA ASP A 14 1.92 -4.14 3.75
C ASP A 14 1.42 -4.48 5.16
N GLY A 15 0.29 -3.92 5.58
CA GLY A 15 -0.24 -4.08 6.93
C GLY A 15 -1.30 -5.17 7.06
N TRP A 16 -1.78 -5.36 8.30
CA TRP A 16 -2.80 -6.35 8.63
C TRP A 16 -3.74 -5.91 9.75
N PHE A 17 -4.90 -6.56 9.78
CA PHE A 17 -5.83 -6.60 10.92
C PHE A 17 -5.99 -8.04 11.34
N THR A 18 -5.75 -8.36 12.61
CA THR A 18 -5.85 -9.72 13.10
C THR A 18 -6.55 -9.79 14.46
N ILE A 19 -7.27 -10.90 14.66
CA ILE A 19 -7.74 -11.37 15.95
C ILE A 19 -7.13 -12.75 16.14
N SER A 20 -6.13 -12.87 17.00
CA SER A 20 -5.41 -14.12 17.24
C SER A 20 -5.75 -14.72 18.61
N LYS A 21 -5.74 -16.04 18.70
CA LYS A 21 -5.93 -16.76 19.97
C LYS A 21 -4.67 -16.64 20.82
N ASN A 22 -4.82 -16.27 22.08
CA ASN A 22 -3.78 -16.27 23.10
C ASN A 22 -4.30 -17.06 24.31
N GLY A 23 -4.20 -18.38 24.23
CA GLY A 23 -4.89 -19.29 25.16
C GLY A 23 -6.41 -19.12 25.11
N LYS A 24 -7.01 -18.86 26.28
CA LYS A 24 -8.46 -18.63 26.43
C LYS A 24 -8.92 -17.27 25.91
N TYR A 25 -8.00 -16.33 25.70
CA TYR A 25 -8.29 -14.95 25.33
C TYR A 25 -7.94 -14.64 23.87
N LEU A 26 -8.36 -13.47 23.42
CA LEU A 26 -8.08 -12.94 22.08
C LEU A 26 -7.15 -11.72 22.15
N THR A 27 -6.20 -11.68 21.22
CA THR A 27 -5.39 -10.49 20.95
C THR A 27 -5.90 -9.83 19.67
N TYR A 28 -6.28 -8.56 19.78
CA TYR A 28 -6.58 -7.70 18.65
C TYR A 28 -5.32 -6.95 18.27
N GLU A 29 -4.94 -7.00 17.00
CA GLU A 29 -3.77 -6.30 16.50
C GLU A 29 -4.04 -5.70 15.13
N ILE A 30 -3.65 -4.43 14.99
CA ILE A 30 -3.30 -3.85 13.69
C ILE A 30 -1.79 -3.70 13.66
N GLY A 31 -1.17 -4.01 12.53
CA GLY A 31 0.26 -3.85 12.38
C GLY A 31 0.70 -3.70 10.95
N ILE A 32 1.97 -3.32 10.82
CA ILE A 32 2.71 -3.28 9.56
C ILE A 32 4.15 -3.69 9.88
N GLU A 33 4.70 -4.59 9.06
CA GLU A 33 6.07 -5.05 9.14
C GLU A 33 6.78 -4.64 7.87
N ILE A 34 7.84 -3.85 8.01
CA ILE A 34 8.63 -3.37 6.87
C ILE A 34 10.11 -3.65 7.08
N ASN A 35 10.86 -3.60 5.98
CA ASN A 35 12.31 -3.76 5.99
C ASN A 35 12.97 -2.67 6.85
N ILE A 36 14.12 -2.99 7.46
CA ILE A 36 14.87 -2.05 8.29
C ILE A 36 15.20 -0.72 7.59
N ARG A 37 15.35 -0.72 6.26
CA ARG A 37 15.58 0.47 5.44
C ARG A 37 14.50 1.55 5.60
N ASP A 38 13.29 1.14 5.98
CA ASP A 38 12.12 2.00 6.16
C ASP A 38 11.83 2.35 7.62
N ILE A 39 12.75 2.12 8.56
CA ILE A 39 12.49 2.38 9.99
C ILE A 39 12.00 3.81 10.28
N LYS A 40 12.48 4.81 9.54
CA LYS A 40 12.05 6.21 9.67
C LYS A 40 10.56 6.37 9.35
N LEU A 41 10.02 5.59 8.41
CA LEU A 41 8.59 5.58 8.08
C LEU A 41 7.75 5.10 9.28
N LEU A 42 8.17 4.03 9.96
CA LEU A 42 7.47 3.55 11.16
C LEU A 42 7.46 4.57 12.30
N TYR A 43 8.57 5.28 12.53
CA TYR A 43 8.60 6.34 13.53
C TYR A 43 7.69 7.51 13.16
N LYS A 44 7.60 7.89 11.88
CA LYS A 44 6.61 8.87 11.40
C LYS A 44 5.17 8.41 11.64
N ILE A 45 4.85 7.15 11.33
CA ILE A 45 3.53 6.56 11.58
C ILE A 45 3.20 6.61 13.07
N LYS A 46 4.13 6.13 13.91
CA LYS A 46 3.98 6.15 15.38
C LYS A 46 3.78 7.56 15.92
N SER A 47 4.53 8.54 15.41
CA SER A 47 4.38 9.95 15.78
C SER A 47 3.00 10.49 15.37
N SER A 48 2.53 10.13 14.17
CA SER A 48 1.25 10.60 13.63
C SER A 48 0.04 10.00 14.36
N LEU A 49 0.16 8.76 14.82
CA LEU A 49 -0.88 8.06 15.58
C LEU A 49 -0.76 8.28 17.10
N GLY A 50 0.37 8.82 17.56
CA GLY A 50 0.66 9.08 18.98
C GLY A 50 0.69 7.84 19.89
N ARG A 51 0.56 6.62 19.33
CA ARG A 51 0.38 5.35 20.05
C ARG A 51 1.13 4.21 19.35
N GLY A 52 0.95 2.98 19.82
CA GLY A 52 1.58 1.78 19.26
C GLY A 52 3.00 1.50 19.73
N VAL A 53 3.56 0.37 19.31
CA VAL A 53 4.88 -0.12 19.69
C VAL A 53 5.65 -0.51 18.43
N ILE A 54 6.95 -0.25 18.40
CA ILE A 54 7.87 -0.71 17.35
C ILE A 54 8.70 -1.87 17.90
N ILE A 55 8.75 -2.98 17.16
CA ILE A 55 9.45 -4.22 17.54
C ILE A 55 10.52 -4.54 16.50
N ILE A 56 11.63 -5.06 17.00
CA ILE A 56 12.83 -5.40 16.26
C ILE A 56 12.81 -6.90 15.94
N HIS A 57 12.79 -7.23 14.65
CA HIS A 57 13.01 -8.59 14.18
C HIS A 57 14.44 -8.70 13.64
N ARG A 58 15.15 -9.74 14.09
CA ARG A 58 16.54 -10.02 13.73
C ARG A 58 16.62 -11.30 12.90
N ASP A 59 17.61 -11.39 12.02
CA ASP A 59 17.91 -12.61 11.29
C ASP A 59 18.71 -13.62 12.13
N LYS A 60 19.10 -14.74 11.53
CA LYS A 60 19.87 -15.82 12.18
C LYS A 60 21.25 -15.36 12.66
N ASN A 61 21.80 -14.29 12.06
CA ASN A 61 23.09 -13.71 12.42
C ASN A 61 22.93 -12.54 13.40
N ASN A 62 21.75 -12.43 14.03
CA ASN A 62 21.41 -11.38 14.99
C ASN A 62 21.39 -9.96 14.38
N GLN A 63 21.31 -9.83 13.06
CA GLN A 63 21.26 -8.54 12.38
C GLN A 63 19.83 -8.04 12.21
N PRO A 64 19.55 -6.73 12.35
CA PRO A 64 18.24 -6.15 12.10
C PRO A 64 17.72 -6.44 10.68
N LYS A 65 16.67 -7.26 10.57
CA LYS A 65 16.06 -7.62 9.28
C LYS A 65 14.85 -6.75 8.96
N SER A 66 13.93 -6.67 9.90
CA SER A 66 12.66 -5.95 9.75
C SER A 66 12.24 -5.31 11.07
N ARG A 67 11.24 -4.43 10.97
CA ARG A 67 10.62 -3.76 12.10
C ARG A 67 9.11 -3.85 11.96
N THR A 68 8.45 -4.15 13.07
CA THR A 68 7.00 -4.20 13.14
C THR A 68 6.49 -3.04 13.97
N TYR A 69 5.67 -2.18 13.37
CA TYR A 69 4.83 -1.25 14.12
C TYR A 69 3.47 -1.91 14.37
N ARG A 70 3.01 -1.94 15.62
CA ARG A 70 1.71 -2.54 15.97
C ARG A 70 0.97 -1.80 17.06
N ILE A 71 -0.36 -1.90 17.05
CA ILE A 71 -1.23 -1.45 18.14
C ILE A 71 -2.10 -2.63 18.60
N ARG A 72 -2.07 -2.90 19.90
CA ARG A 72 -2.89 -3.94 20.56
C ARG A 72 -3.82 -3.42 21.66
N ASN A 73 -3.54 -2.23 22.18
CA ASN A 73 -4.36 -1.66 23.26
C ASN A 73 -5.77 -1.39 22.72
N LYS A 74 -6.78 -2.03 23.31
CA LYS A 74 -8.18 -1.97 22.83
C LYS A 74 -8.75 -0.55 22.84
N SER A 75 -8.37 0.28 23.82
CA SER A 75 -8.80 1.69 23.86
C SER A 75 -8.21 2.49 22.70
N HIS A 76 -6.90 2.34 22.43
CA HIS A 76 -6.27 2.98 21.26
C HIS A 76 -6.84 2.45 19.93
N LEU A 77 -7.14 1.16 19.84
CA LEU A 77 -7.78 0.59 18.66
C LEU A 77 -9.15 1.23 18.43
N LYS A 78 -10.00 1.31 19.48
CA LYS A 78 -11.35 1.89 19.39
C LYS A 78 -11.36 3.40 19.11
N ASN A 79 -10.47 4.15 19.77
CA ASN A 79 -10.55 5.61 19.78
C ASN A 79 -9.68 6.28 18.72
N ILE A 80 -8.74 5.56 18.11
CA ILE A 80 -7.81 6.12 17.11
C ILE A 80 -7.92 5.34 15.80
N ILE A 81 -7.81 4.01 15.85
CA ILE A 81 -7.76 3.21 14.62
C ILE A 81 -9.13 3.09 13.95
N LEU A 82 -10.18 2.71 14.69
CA LEU A 82 -11.51 2.57 14.07
C LEU A 82 -11.99 3.87 13.40
N PRO A 83 -11.88 5.07 14.02
CA PRO A 83 -12.30 6.31 13.37
C PRO A 83 -11.57 6.59 12.05
N ILE A 84 -10.26 6.31 11.97
CA ILE A 84 -9.48 6.51 10.73
C ILE A 84 -9.99 5.60 9.60
N PHE A 85 -10.18 4.31 9.89
CA PHE A 85 -10.60 3.32 8.88
C PHE A 85 -12.11 3.35 8.59
N ASP A 86 -12.93 3.92 9.49
CA ASP A 86 -14.34 4.24 9.22
C ASP A 86 -14.44 5.48 8.31
N GLN A 87 -13.58 6.49 8.49
CA GLN A 87 -13.55 7.68 7.64
C GLN A 87 -12.93 7.41 6.25
N TYR A 88 -11.89 6.57 6.20
CA TYR A 88 -11.20 6.18 4.97
C TYR A 88 -11.26 4.66 4.81
N PRO A 89 -12.35 4.11 4.26
CA PRO A 89 -12.50 2.67 4.07
C PRO A 89 -11.40 2.04 3.21
N ILE A 90 -11.05 0.80 3.56
CA ILE A 90 -10.19 -0.08 2.76
C ILE A 90 -10.89 -0.43 1.44
N LEU A 91 -10.16 -0.40 0.33
CA LEU A 91 -10.76 -0.52 -1.02
C LEU A 91 -10.83 -1.97 -1.52
N SER A 92 -9.82 -2.78 -1.22
CA SER A 92 -9.73 -4.21 -1.59
C SER A 92 -10.56 -5.11 -0.68
N MET A 93 -10.53 -6.42 -0.94
CA MET A 93 -11.15 -7.43 -0.08
C MET A 93 -10.59 -7.46 1.35
N LYS A 94 -9.44 -6.83 1.63
CA LYS A 94 -8.92 -6.63 3.00
C LYS A 94 -9.91 -5.82 3.86
N LYS A 95 -10.88 -5.11 3.26
CA LYS A 95 -12.00 -4.46 3.97
C LYS A 95 -12.79 -5.42 4.85
N HIS A 96 -12.96 -6.68 4.44
CA HIS A 96 -13.69 -7.67 5.23
C HIS A 96 -12.93 -8.06 6.51
N ASP A 97 -11.59 -8.04 6.48
CA ASP A 97 -10.78 -8.27 7.67
C ASP A 97 -10.96 -7.13 8.67
N TYR A 98 -10.97 -5.88 8.18
CA TYR A 98 -11.27 -4.71 9.01
C TYR A 98 -12.68 -4.78 9.59
N LEU A 99 -13.70 -5.09 8.79
CA LEU A 99 -15.09 -5.18 9.27
C LEU A 99 -15.24 -6.26 10.35
N ARG A 100 -14.62 -7.44 10.16
CA ARG A 100 -14.59 -8.48 11.19
C ARG A 100 -13.88 -7.99 12.45
N PHE A 101 -12.71 -7.37 12.29
CA PHE A 101 -11.92 -6.83 13.39
C PHE A 101 -12.73 -5.82 14.22
N ARG A 102 -13.33 -4.84 13.53
CA ARG A 102 -14.17 -3.78 14.08
C ARG A 102 -15.37 -4.36 14.82
N TYR A 103 -16.13 -5.24 14.18
CA TYR A 103 -17.32 -5.85 14.79
C TYR A 103 -16.99 -6.55 16.10
N ASN A 104 -16.02 -7.47 16.10
CA ASN A 104 -15.68 -8.24 17.30
C ASN A 104 -15.09 -7.35 18.41
N LEU A 105 -14.32 -6.31 18.05
CA LEU A 105 -13.74 -5.37 19.00
C LEU A 105 -14.81 -4.50 19.69
N LEU A 106 -15.80 -4.02 18.92
CA LEU A 106 -16.91 -3.21 19.43
C LEU A 106 -17.89 -4.05 20.26
N SER A 107 -18.22 -5.26 19.79
CA SER A 107 -19.07 -6.22 20.51
C SER A 107 -18.41 -6.83 21.76
N GLY A 108 -17.18 -6.43 22.10
CA GLY A 108 -16.53 -6.86 23.34
C GLY A 108 -16.13 -8.34 23.36
N VAL A 109 -15.91 -8.97 22.20
CA VAL A 109 -15.52 -10.39 22.15
C VAL A 109 -14.11 -10.57 22.71
N ILE A 110 -14.02 -11.22 23.87
CA ILE A 110 -12.76 -11.40 24.61
C ILE A 110 -12.28 -12.86 24.58
N MET A 111 -13.20 -13.82 24.71
CA MET A 111 -12.90 -15.24 24.83
C MET A 111 -12.75 -15.90 23.45
N SER A 112 -11.76 -16.77 23.29
CA SER A 112 -11.45 -17.41 22.01
C SER A 112 -12.53 -18.37 21.52
N VAL A 113 -13.32 -18.96 22.44
CA VAL A 113 -14.48 -19.81 22.12
C VAL A 113 -15.62 -19.04 21.46
N ASN A 114 -15.72 -17.73 21.70
CA ASN A 114 -16.77 -16.87 21.14
C ASN A 114 -16.39 -16.32 19.76
N LEU A 115 -15.17 -16.55 19.28
CA LEU A 115 -14.71 -16.05 17.99
C LEU A 115 -15.14 -17.00 16.87
N ARG A 116 -16.04 -16.54 16.01
CA ARG A 116 -16.48 -17.30 14.84
C ARG A 116 -15.32 -17.52 13.84
N PRO A 117 -15.25 -18.70 13.19
CA PRO A 117 -14.37 -18.93 12.05
C PRO A 117 -14.58 -17.87 10.97
N TYR A 118 -13.50 -17.54 10.26
CA TYR A 118 -13.55 -16.55 9.20
C TYR A 118 -12.56 -16.90 8.12
N VAL A 119 -13.04 -16.76 6.88
CA VAL A 119 -12.23 -16.79 5.68
C VAL A 119 -12.59 -15.52 4.91
N ARG A 120 -11.58 -14.77 4.46
CA ARG A 120 -11.83 -13.58 3.66
C ARG A 120 -12.61 -13.98 2.39
N PRO A 121 -13.69 -13.28 2.04
CA PRO A 121 -14.41 -13.55 0.80
C PRO A 121 -13.47 -13.45 -0.42
N LYS A 122 -13.76 -14.25 -1.44
CA LYS A 122 -13.11 -14.11 -2.74
C LYS A 122 -13.63 -12.84 -3.42
N GLU A 123 -12.73 -12.16 -4.13
CA GLU A 123 -13.08 -10.96 -4.88
C GLU A 123 -14.07 -11.29 -6.00
N ILE A 124 -15.11 -10.47 -6.14
CA ILE A 124 -16.00 -10.45 -7.29
C ILE A 124 -15.62 -9.22 -8.11
N VAL A 125 -15.21 -9.42 -9.36
CA VAL A 125 -14.69 -8.34 -10.19
C VAL A 125 -15.84 -7.61 -10.86
N SER A 126 -15.95 -6.30 -10.65
CA SER A 126 -16.93 -5.45 -11.34
C SER A 126 -16.32 -4.10 -11.72
N LEU A 127 -16.66 -3.62 -12.92
CA LEU A 127 -16.19 -2.32 -13.41
C LEU A 127 -16.78 -1.16 -12.60
N ASP A 128 -18.01 -1.31 -12.14
CA ASP A 128 -18.72 -0.30 -11.34
C ASP A 128 -18.04 -0.06 -9.99
N GLU A 129 -17.47 -1.10 -9.37
CA GLU A 129 -16.67 -0.96 -8.15
C GLU A 129 -15.41 -0.13 -8.41
N ALA A 130 -14.69 -0.41 -9.50
CA ALA A 130 -13.49 0.35 -9.85
C ALA A 130 -13.79 1.83 -10.10
N ASN A 131 -14.90 2.13 -10.79
CA ASN A 131 -15.35 3.51 -11.02
C ASN A 131 -15.77 4.21 -9.72
N SER A 132 -16.46 3.48 -8.82
CA SER A 132 -16.85 4.01 -7.51
C SER A 132 -15.64 4.39 -6.66
N MET A 133 -14.54 3.61 -6.73
CA MET A 133 -13.28 3.97 -6.04
C MET A 133 -12.68 5.27 -6.56
N LEU A 134 -12.76 5.54 -7.86
CA LEU A 134 -12.21 6.77 -8.47
C LEU A 134 -12.94 8.04 -8.02
N ALA A 135 -14.22 7.92 -7.66
CA ALA A 135 -15.04 9.03 -7.18
C ALA A 135 -14.70 9.44 -5.73
N LEU A 136 -13.96 8.62 -4.99
CA LEU A 136 -13.58 8.90 -3.61
C LEU A 136 -12.59 10.08 -3.56
N SER A 137 -12.94 11.13 -2.83
CA SER A 137 -12.10 12.34 -2.67
C SER A 137 -10.70 12.02 -2.14
N TYR A 138 -10.57 10.97 -1.33
CA TYR A 138 -9.31 10.53 -0.74
C TYR A 138 -8.51 9.53 -1.59
N PHE A 139 -9.05 9.05 -2.73
CA PHE A 139 -8.42 7.99 -3.54
C PHE A 139 -6.99 8.32 -3.94
N SER A 140 -6.73 9.58 -4.31
CA SER A 140 -5.39 9.99 -4.75
C SER A 140 -4.37 10.01 -3.59
N ALA A 141 -4.80 10.33 -2.37
CA ALA A 141 -3.95 10.26 -1.18
C ALA A 141 -3.71 8.81 -0.76
N TRP A 142 -4.77 7.99 -0.76
CA TRP A 142 -4.71 6.54 -0.53
C TRP A 142 -3.76 5.86 -1.51
N LEU A 143 -3.84 6.19 -2.80
CA LEU A 143 -3.01 5.58 -3.83
C LEU A 143 -1.52 5.87 -3.62
N ILE A 144 -1.13 7.01 -3.05
CA ILE A 144 0.28 7.26 -2.68
C ILE A 144 0.75 6.31 -1.58
N GLY A 145 -0.12 6.02 -0.59
CA GLY A 145 0.16 5.03 0.45
C GLY A 145 0.29 3.63 -0.12
N PHE A 146 -0.63 3.28 -1.02
CA PHE A 146 -0.62 1.98 -1.68
C PHE A 146 0.60 1.81 -2.60
N ILE A 147 1.05 2.86 -3.30
CA ILE A 147 2.29 2.87 -4.08
C ILE A 147 3.53 2.76 -3.17
N GLU A 148 3.52 3.35 -1.98
CA GLU A 148 4.63 3.20 -1.02
C GLU A 148 4.85 1.72 -0.64
N ALA A 149 3.76 0.96 -0.44
CA ALA A 149 3.83 -0.48 -0.21
C ALA A 149 4.16 -1.24 -1.51
N GLU A 150 3.21 -1.24 -2.46
CA GLU A 150 3.14 -2.22 -3.55
C GLU A 150 3.73 -1.72 -4.88
N GLY A 151 3.94 -0.41 -5.03
CA GLY A 151 4.44 0.17 -6.28
C GLY A 151 5.94 -0.08 -6.46
N CYS A 152 6.44 -0.18 -7.69
CA CYS A 152 7.87 -0.35 -7.94
C CYS A 152 8.31 0.53 -9.11
N PHE A 153 9.36 1.32 -8.88
CA PHE A 153 10.02 2.13 -9.91
C PHE A 153 11.34 1.46 -10.29
N SER A 154 11.50 1.08 -11.55
CA SER A 154 12.70 0.36 -12.00
C SER A 154 13.28 0.92 -13.30
N ILE A 155 14.59 0.77 -13.45
CA ILE A 155 15.34 0.95 -14.69
C ILE A 155 16.10 -0.36 -14.95
N TYR A 156 16.04 -0.88 -16.16
CA TYR A 156 16.80 -2.06 -16.56
C TYR A 156 17.20 -1.99 -18.03
N THR A 157 18.26 -2.70 -18.40
CA THR A 157 18.66 -2.90 -19.79
C THR A 157 18.03 -4.20 -20.28
N ARG A 158 17.41 -4.20 -21.47
CA ARG A 158 16.93 -5.46 -22.04
C ARG A 158 18.12 -6.26 -22.58
N THR A 159 18.05 -7.57 -22.52
CA THR A 159 19.10 -8.46 -23.03
C THR A 159 19.38 -8.28 -24.53
N ASP A 160 18.40 -7.80 -25.30
CA ASP A 160 18.46 -7.61 -26.75
C ASP A 160 18.78 -6.17 -27.19
N HIS A 161 18.90 -5.22 -26.25
CA HIS A 161 19.11 -3.81 -26.57
C HIS A 161 20.06 -3.14 -25.59
N SER A 162 20.96 -2.29 -26.10
CA SER A 162 21.84 -1.45 -25.28
C SER A 162 21.10 -0.34 -24.53
N SER A 163 19.85 -0.04 -24.89
CA SER A 163 19.07 1.06 -24.31
C SER A 163 18.38 0.66 -22.99
N LYS A 164 18.53 1.52 -21.97
CA LYS A 164 17.82 1.43 -20.69
C LYS A 164 16.32 1.67 -20.87
N ILE A 165 15.50 0.88 -20.19
CA ILE A 165 14.04 1.00 -20.11
C ILE A 165 13.64 1.31 -18.69
N ALA A 166 12.70 2.25 -18.54
CA ALA A 166 12.03 2.51 -17.28
C ALA A 166 10.70 1.75 -17.21
N SER A 167 10.39 1.17 -16.05
CA SER A 167 9.05 0.66 -15.75
C SER A 167 8.51 1.19 -14.42
N PHE A 168 7.18 1.25 -14.38
CA PHE A 168 6.40 1.28 -13.15
C PHE A 168 5.58 0.00 -13.08
N ASP A 169 5.61 -0.66 -11.93
CA ASP A 169 4.90 -1.89 -11.65
C ASP A 169 4.07 -1.72 -10.37
N ILE A 170 2.88 -2.30 -10.31
CA ILE A 170 2.11 -2.43 -9.08
C ILE A 170 1.33 -3.74 -9.10
N ALA A 171 1.28 -4.42 -7.96
CA ALA A 171 0.64 -5.72 -7.85
C ALA A 171 -0.03 -5.89 -6.50
N GLN A 172 -1.12 -6.65 -6.43
CA GLN A 172 -1.70 -7.08 -5.17
C GLN A 172 -2.54 -8.35 -5.34
N THR A 173 -2.49 -9.24 -4.34
CA THR A 173 -3.21 -10.52 -4.36
C THR A 173 -4.70 -10.33 -4.07
N GLY A 174 -5.56 -10.85 -4.96
CA GLY A 174 -7.02 -10.77 -4.81
C GLY A 174 -7.56 -9.33 -4.77
N ALA A 175 -6.98 -8.45 -5.59
CA ALA A 175 -7.33 -7.04 -5.65
C ALA A 175 -7.42 -6.51 -7.11
N MET A 176 -7.98 -7.31 -8.03
CA MET A 176 -8.23 -6.92 -9.41
C MET A 176 -9.00 -5.60 -9.54
N ASN A 177 -10.02 -5.35 -8.72
CA ASN A 177 -10.82 -4.11 -8.78
C ASN A 177 -9.96 -2.89 -8.45
N VAL A 178 -9.08 -3.02 -7.44
CA VAL A 178 -8.13 -1.97 -7.05
C VAL A 178 -7.11 -1.72 -8.16
N ILE A 179 -6.49 -2.77 -8.71
CA ILE A 179 -5.51 -2.61 -9.80
C ILE A 179 -6.16 -2.05 -11.07
N THR A 180 -7.44 -2.36 -11.31
CA THR A 180 -8.26 -1.76 -12.39
C THR A 180 -8.53 -0.28 -12.15
N ALA A 181 -8.89 0.11 -10.93
CA ALA A 181 -9.04 1.52 -10.56
C ALA A 181 -7.71 2.29 -10.73
N VAL A 182 -6.58 1.71 -10.33
CA VAL A 182 -5.24 2.31 -10.55
C VAL A 182 -4.94 2.47 -12.05
N LYS A 183 -5.25 1.43 -12.86
CA LYS A 183 -5.11 1.48 -14.33
C LYS A 183 -5.88 2.67 -14.92
N PHE A 184 -7.14 2.85 -14.52
CA PHE A 184 -7.98 3.96 -14.98
C PHE A 184 -7.47 5.31 -14.49
N LYS A 185 -7.14 5.44 -13.20
CA LYS A 185 -6.61 6.69 -12.61
C LYS A 185 -5.37 7.20 -13.32
N LEU A 186 -4.47 6.29 -13.68
CA LEU A 186 -3.18 6.63 -14.33
C LEU A 186 -3.26 6.59 -15.87
N GLY A 187 -4.45 6.32 -16.43
CA GLY A 187 -4.67 6.32 -17.88
C GLY A 187 -3.85 5.26 -18.62
N PHE A 188 -3.68 4.08 -18.05
CA PHE A 188 -2.90 3.00 -18.66
C PHE A 188 -3.75 2.14 -19.60
N LYS A 189 -3.16 1.72 -20.72
CA LYS A 189 -3.80 0.82 -21.70
C LYS A 189 -3.40 -0.64 -21.51
N GLN A 190 -2.28 -0.90 -20.83
CA GLN A 190 -1.72 -2.23 -20.62
C GLN A 190 -2.73 -3.19 -19.96
N LYS A 191 -2.70 -4.45 -20.38
CA LYS A 191 -3.52 -5.52 -19.79
C LYS A 191 -3.01 -5.83 -18.38
N ILE A 192 -3.93 -6.06 -17.44
CA ILE A 192 -3.60 -6.57 -16.11
C ILE A 192 -3.38 -8.08 -16.23
N ILE A 193 -2.26 -8.56 -15.71
CA ILE A 193 -1.89 -9.98 -15.73
C ILE A 193 -2.20 -10.56 -14.35
N VAL A 194 -2.93 -11.66 -14.29
CA VAL A 194 -3.14 -12.42 -13.05
C VAL A 194 -2.23 -13.64 -13.07
N ASP A 195 -1.44 -13.85 -12.02
CA ASP A 195 -0.60 -15.03 -11.92
C ASP A 195 -1.31 -16.22 -11.24
N LYS A 196 -0.60 -17.35 -11.15
CA LYS A 196 -1.12 -18.60 -10.55
C LYS A 196 -1.48 -18.45 -9.06
N THR A 197 -1.00 -17.41 -8.38
CA THR A 197 -1.28 -17.11 -6.97
C THR A 197 -2.44 -16.12 -6.80
N ASN A 198 -3.17 -15.82 -7.88
CA ASN A 198 -4.22 -14.80 -7.92
C ASN A 198 -3.71 -13.38 -7.61
N SER A 199 -2.44 -13.11 -7.95
CA SER A 199 -1.86 -11.76 -7.87
C SER A 199 -2.12 -11.00 -9.16
N SER A 200 -2.89 -9.91 -9.05
CA SER A 200 -3.18 -9.00 -10.15
C SER A 200 -2.02 -8.01 -10.31
N LYS A 201 -1.38 -8.01 -11.49
CA LYS A 201 -0.15 -7.25 -11.77
C LYS A 201 -0.36 -6.30 -12.94
N LEU A 202 0.07 -5.07 -12.76
CA LEU A 202 0.06 -4.03 -13.79
C LEU A 202 1.48 -3.48 -13.95
N LYS A 203 2.06 -3.71 -15.13
CA LYS A 203 3.39 -3.22 -15.52
C LYS A 203 3.28 -2.30 -16.72
N VAL A 204 3.92 -1.14 -16.65
CA VAL A 204 3.99 -0.19 -17.77
C VAL A 204 5.42 0.28 -18.00
N SER A 205 5.80 0.45 -19.26
CA SER A 205 7.13 0.94 -19.66
C SER A 205 7.09 1.93 -20.85
N SER A 206 5.90 2.21 -21.37
CA SER A 206 5.73 3.16 -22.48
C SER A 206 6.00 4.59 -22.00
N VAL A 207 6.55 5.45 -22.88
CA VAL A 207 6.88 6.85 -22.56
C VAL A 207 5.67 7.58 -21.97
N ARG A 208 4.49 7.42 -22.60
CA ARG A 208 3.24 8.05 -22.14
C ARG A 208 2.82 7.55 -20.76
N SER A 209 2.95 6.25 -20.49
CA SER A 209 2.61 5.69 -19.18
C SER A 209 3.56 6.21 -18.09
N ILE A 210 4.86 6.29 -18.37
CA ILE A 210 5.86 6.85 -17.44
C ILE A 210 5.58 8.33 -17.16
N GLU A 211 5.25 9.11 -18.19
CA GLU A 211 4.82 10.51 -18.04
C GLU A 211 3.58 10.63 -17.13
N ASN A 212 2.56 9.81 -17.35
CA ASN A 212 1.34 9.80 -16.53
C ASN A 212 1.63 9.50 -15.05
N VAL A 213 2.52 8.52 -14.78
CA VAL A 213 2.97 8.23 -13.41
C VAL A 213 3.61 9.46 -12.78
N ILE A 214 4.53 10.10 -13.48
CA ILE A 214 5.24 11.28 -12.95
C ILE A 214 4.28 12.44 -12.73
N HIS A 215 3.36 12.67 -13.66
CA HIS A 215 2.33 13.69 -13.54
C HIS A 215 1.45 13.44 -12.30
N PHE A 216 0.98 12.21 -12.10
CA PHE A 216 0.22 11.84 -10.92
C PHE A 216 1.02 12.08 -9.63
N MET A 217 2.23 11.55 -9.52
CA MET A 217 3.06 11.68 -8.32
C MET A 217 3.37 13.15 -7.99
N LYS A 218 3.59 13.99 -9.01
CA LYS A 218 3.81 15.43 -8.85
C LYS A 218 2.59 16.13 -8.26
N ASN A 219 1.40 15.82 -8.75
CA ASN A 219 0.16 16.54 -8.42
C ASN A 219 -0.65 15.88 -7.29
N ALA A 220 -0.29 14.69 -6.84
CA ALA A 220 -0.97 14.01 -5.76
C ALA A 220 -0.93 14.83 -4.45
N PRO A 221 -2.03 14.79 -3.66
CA PRO A 221 -2.22 15.62 -2.47
C PRO A 221 -1.37 15.19 -1.27
N PHE A 222 -0.59 14.12 -1.42
CA PHE A 222 0.36 13.62 -0.44
C PHE A 222 1.61 13.09 -1.15
N LYS A 223 2.72 12.94 -0.42
CA LYS A 223 4.01 12.50 -0.96
C LYS A 223 4.48 11.22 -0.27
N LEU A 224 5.26 10.41 -1.00
CA LEU A 224 5.98 9.27 -0.43
C LEU A 224 6.84 9.72 0.77
N GLN A 225 6.93 8.88 1.79
CA GLN A 225 7.54 9.19 3.08
C GLN A 225 8.71 8.27 3.44
N GLY A 226 8.83 7.11 2.80
CA GLY A 226 9.84 6.08 3.07
C GLY A 226 10.88 5.91 1.96
N HIS A 227 11.41 4.70 1.84
CA HIS A 227 12.39 4.25 0.87
C HIS A 227 11.83 4.31 -0.56
N LYS A 228 10.51 4.18 -0.75
CA LYS A 228 9.91 4.38 -2.07
C LYS A 228 10.13 5.80 -2.57
N LYS A 229 10.15 6.80 -1.69
CA LYS A 229 10.53 8.18 -2.06
C LYS A 229 11.94 8.21 -2.66
N LEU A 230 12.91 7.56 -2.01
CA LEU A 230 14.29 7.50 -2.51
C LEU A 230 14.35 6.75 -3.85
N GLN A 231 13.66 5.61 -3.97
CA GLN A 231 13.58 4.85 -5.22
C GLN A 231 13.02 5.73 -6.36
N TYR A 232 11.92 6.45 -6.11
CA TYR A 232 11.31 7.36 -7.07
C TYR A 232 12.25 8.51 -7.47
N LEU A 233 12.96 9.13 -6.51
CA LEU A 233 13.92 10.21 -6.80
C LEU A 233 15.09 9.73 -7.65
N LEU A 234 15.64 8.55 -7.36
CA LEU A 234 16.71 7.93 -8.16
C LEU A 234 16.20 7.57 -9.56
N TRP A 235 14.97 7.08 -9.65
CA TRP A 235 14.31 6.77 -10.92
C TRP A 235 14.15 8.03 -11.80
N LEU A 236 13.68 9.15 -11.22
CA LEU A 236 13.64 10.45 -11.91
C LEU A 236 15.02 10.92 -12.37
N LYS A 237 16.06 10.73 -11.54
CA LYS A 237 17.44 11.08 -11.89
C LYS A 237 17.93 10.31 -13.11
N GLU A 238 17.70 9.00 -13.16
CA GLU A 238 18.11 8.17 -14.30
C GLU A 238 17.26 8.46 -15.56
N LEU A 239 15.96 8.69 -15.42
CA LEU A 239 15.09 9.06 -16.56
C LEU A 239 15.60 10.29 -17.31
N ARG A 240 16.16 11.29 -16.60
CA ARG A 240 16.75 12.48 -17.24
C ARG A 240 17.97 12.17 -18.12
N ARG A 241 18.60 11.01 -17.96
CA ARG A 241 19.77 10.58 -18.73
C ARG A 241 19.41 9.70 -19.92
N ILE A 242 18.16 9.26 -20.02
CA ILE A 242 17.70 8.37 -21.08
C ILE A 242 16.96 9.22 -22.12
N THR A 243 17.54 9.37 -23.31
CA THR A 243 17.03 10.23 -24.41
C THR A 243 15.60 9.90 -24.81
N ARG A 244 15.22 8.62 -24.76
CA ARG A 244 13.84 8.13 -25.00
C ARG A 244 12.78 8.85 -24.15
N TYR A 245 13.10 9.22 -22.92
CA TYR A 245 12.17 9.86 -21.99
C TYR A 245 12.46 11.36 -21.85
N SER A 246 13.72 11.74 -21.65
CA SER A 246 14.13 13.14 -21.43
C SER A 246 13.78 14.10 -22.57
N ASN A 247 13.73 13.63 -23.82
CA ASN A 247 13.36 14.44 -24.98
C ASN A 247 11.83 14.54 -25.20
N LYS A 248 11.02 13.82 -24.42
CA LYS A 248 9.58 13.67 -24.69
C LYS A 248 8.69 14.45 -23.73
N PHE A 249 9.12 14.65 -22.48
CA PHE A 249 8.39 15.44 -21.50
C PHE A 249 9.31 15.96 -20.39
N ASN A 250 8.88 17.01 -19.68
CA ASN A 250 9.68 17.62 -18.62
C ASN A 250 9.67 16.76 -17.34
N ILE A 251 10.83 16.19 -16.99
CA ILE A 251 11.01 15.38 -15.78
C ILE A 251 11.34 16.31 -14.59
N PRO A 252 10.47 16.40 -13.56
CA PRO A 252 10.58 17.38 -12.49
C PRO A 252 11.88 17.20 -11.69
N LYS A 253 12.56 18.31 -11.36
CA LYS A 253 13.79 18.30 -10.54
C LYS A 253 13.53 18.18 -9.02
N LYS A 254 12.33 18.57 -8.56
CA LYS A 254 11.90 18.55 -7.15
C LYS A 254 10.66 17.67 -6.99
N TYR A 255 10.56 16.95 -5.87
CA TYR A 255 9.43 16.09 -5.49
C TYR A 255 9.07 16.26 -4.02
#